data_AF-A0A2R5G1A3-F1
#
_entry.id   AF-A0A2R5G1A3-F1
#
_cell.length_a   1.000
_cell.length_b   1.000
_cell.length_c   1.000
_cell.angle_alpha   90.00
_cell.angle_beta   90.00
_cell.angle_gamma   90.00
#
_symmetry.space_group_name_H-M   'P 1'
#
loop_
_entity.id
_entity.type
_entity.pdbx_description
1 polymer ?
#
loop_
_entity_poly.entity_id
_entity_poly.type
_entity_poly.pdbx_seq_one_letter_code
_entity_poly.pdbx_strand_id
1 'polypeptide(L)'
;MIAFGYVVIFVGGLFASLVAWHHVEHGVLLQPLQTALALFLSINVLICLWEIVLFFYVDKIKAEFDGRKKKVERGYIGSFFLFEEASLAQALTPSFWTQVWSTYALVDRSYADTHSYGWAIDIGNGFTMLVPSLIFAVGMTLQEKLMPARVLGIIGLFSFYQGFYGTVLYFMQYCVHRRWNDHGSTPFQIFSMVICTNIIWMVFPLLGIYASCQLILSDDKNPFAIFV
;
A
#
# COMPACT_ATOMS: atom_id res chain seq x y z
N MET A 1 21.02 8.21 5.26
CA MET A 1 20.35 7.83 3.99
C MET A 1 18.98 8.46 4.01
N ILE A 2 18.45 8.93 2.89
CA ILE A 2 17.09 9.48 2.88
C ILE A 2 16.06 8.39 3.16
N ALA A 3 14.92 8.73 3.78
CA ALA A 3 13.86 7.78 4.11
C ALA A 3 13.43 6.94 2.89
N PHE A 4 13.39 7.53 1.70
CA PHE A 4 13.12 6.86 0.43
C PHE A 4 14.09 5.70 0.14
N GLY A 5 15.37 5.83 0.53
CA GLY A 5 16.35 4.75 0.36
C GLY A 5 15.98 3.50 1.16
N TYR A 6 15.47 3.67 2.38
CA TYR A 6 14.98 2.54 3.19
C TYR A 6 13.73 1.90 2.57
N VAL A 7 12.82 2.71 2.02
CA VAL A 7 11.64 2.22 1.30
C VAL A 7 12.06 1.37 0.09
N VAL A 8 12.99 1.88 -0.73
CA VAL A 8 13.50 1.16 -1.90
C VAL A 8 14.20 -0.13 -1.51
N ILE A 9 15.01 -0.13 -0.44
CA ILE A 9 15.67 -1.35 0.05
C ILE A 9 14.63 -2.37 0.53
N PHE A 10 13.62 -1.95 1.29
CA PHE A 10 12.60 -2.86 1.81
C PHE A 10 11.74 -3.44 0.67
N VAL A 11 11.11 -2.58 -0.13
CA VAL A 11 10.21 -2.99 -1.22
C VAL A 11 10.99 -3.73 -2.30
N GLY A 12 12.14 -3.17 -2.72
CA GLY A 12 12.98 -3.75 -3.74
C GLY A 12 13.59 -5.08 -3.30
N GLY A 13 14.01 -5.21 -2.03
CA GLY A 13 14.52 -6.46 -1.47
C GLY A 13 13.47 -7.55 -1.43
N LEU A 14 12.26 -7.25 -0.94
CA LEU A 14 11.15 -8.20 -0.92
C LEU A 14 10.72 -8.61 -2.33
N PHE A 15 10.53 -7.63 -3.23
CA PHE A 15 10.16 -7.86 -4.62
C PHE A 15 11.19 -8.71 -5.36
N ALA A 16 12.47 -8.34 -5.29
CA ALA A 16 13.54 -9.09 -5.94
C ALA A 16 13.65 -10.51 -5.40
N SER A 17 13.46 -10.70 -4.09
CA SER A 17 13.47 -12.02 -3.46
C SER A 17 12.32 -12.90 -3.96
N LEU A 18 11.10 -12.35 -4.08
CA LEU A 18 9.94 -13.06 -4.59
C LEU A 18 10.12 -13.47 -6.06
N VAL A 19 10.59 -12.56 -6.91
CA VAL A 19 10.84 -12.86 -8.34
C VAL A 19 11.97 -13.86 -8.52
N ALA A 20 13.08 -13.71 -7.78
CA ALA A 20 14.20 -14.64 -7.85
C ALA A 20 13.80 -16.04 -7.35
N TRP A 21 13.02 -16.11 -6.27
CA TRP A 21 12.52 -17.39 -5.77
C TRP A 21 11.56 -18.05 -6.77
N HIS A 22 10.65 -17.28 -7.36
CA HIS A 22 9.75 -17.76 -8.40
C HIS A 22 10.52 -18.33 -9.61
N HIS A 23 11.60 -17.65 -10.02
CA HIS A 23 12.47 -18.13 -11.08
C HIS A 23 13.17 -19.44 -10.73
N VAL A 24 13.67 -19.59 -9.51
CA VAL A 24 14.30 -20.84 -9.05
C VAL A 24 13.30 -21.99 -9.05
N GLU A 25 12.05 -21.73 -8.67
CA GLU A 25 11.02 -22.75 -8.54
C GLU A 25 10.42 -23.18 -9.90
N HIS A 26 10.21 -22.23 -10.83
CA HIS A 26 9.47 -22.47 -12.08
C HIS A 26 10.29 -22.29 -13.35
N GLY A 27 11.54 -21.82 -13.26
CA GLY A 27 12.42 -21.56 -14.40
C GLY A 27 12.09 -20.28 -15.18
N VAL A 28 11.08 -19.51 -14.75
CA VAL A 28 10.58 -18.32 -15.47
C VAL A 28 10.93 -17.05 -14.70
N LEU A 29 11.77 -16.20 -15.30
CA LEU A 29 12.33 -15.03 -14.61
C LEU A 29 11.38 -13.82 -14.58
N LEU A 30 10.64 -13.57 -15.66
CA LEU A 30 9.82 -12.36 -15.82
C LEU A 30 8.43 -12.72 -16.34
N GLN A 31 7.66 -13.45 -15.53
CA GLN A 31 6.26 -13.66 -15.82
C GLN A 31 5.48 -12.36 -15.48
N PRO A 32 4.79 -11.70 -16.44
CA PRO A 32 4.29 -10.34 -16.24
C PRO A 32 3.28 -10.20 -15.10
N LEU A 33 2.35 -11.14 -14.96
CA LEU A 33 1.31 -11.11 -13.93
C LEU A 33 1.91 -11.33 -12.54
N GLN A 34 2.75 -12.35 -12.39
CA GLN A 34 3.44 -12.65 -11.14
C GLN A 34 4.35 -11.49 -10.73
N THR A 35 5.12 -10.94 -11.67
CA THR A 35 6.05 -9.82 -11.39
C THR A 35 5.28 -8.57 -10.96
N ALA A 36 4.20 -8.22 -11.67
CA ALA A 36 3.36 -7.08 -11.34
C ALA A 36 2.73 -7.21 -9.94
N LEU A 37 2.16 -8.38 -9.63
CA LEU A 37 1.56 -8.63 -8.32
C LEU A 37 2.61 -8.75 -7.21
N ALA A 38 3.79 -9.32 -7.46
CA ALA A 38 4.87 -9.38 -6.48
C ALA A 38 5.36 -7.98 -6.08
N LEU A 39 5.50 -7.07 -7.05
CA LEU A 39 5.83 -5.67 -6.77
C LEU A 39 4.74 -5.00 -5.94
N PHE A 40 3.48 -5.13 -6.38
CA PHE A 40 2.35 -4.52 -5.67
C PHE A 40 2.21 -5.05 -4.23
N LEU A 41 2.30 -6.36 -4.02
CA LEU A 41 2.21 -6.97 -2.70
C LEU A 41 3.39 -6.57 -1.81
N SER A 42 4.58 -6.38 -2.37
CA SER A 42 5.74 -5.87 -1.63
C SER A 42 5.52 -4.44 -1.14
N ILE A 43 4.93 -3.60 -1.98
CA ILE A 43 4.50 -2.25 -1.61
C ILE A 43 3.41 -2.33 -0.54
N ASN A 44 2.39 -3.17 -0.75
CA ASN A 44 1.26 -3.30 0.16
C ASN A 44 1.69 -3.77 1.56
N VAL A 45 2.65 -4.68 1.66
CA VAL A 45 3.21 -5.10 2.95
C VAL A 45 3.80 -3.90 3.71
N LEU A 46 4.58 -3.04 3.05
CA LEU A 46 5.12 -1.84 3.69
C LEU A 46 4.02 -0.87 4.11
N ILE A 47 3.03 -0.67 3.23
CA ILE A 47 1.92 0.25 3.49
C ILE A 47 1.09 -0.25 4.67
N CYS A 48 0.76 -1.54 4.74
CA CYS A 48 0.05 -2.10 5.89
C CYS A 48 0.83 -1.94 7.20
N LEU A 49 2.17 -2.04 7.18
CA LEU A 49 2.99 -1.74 8.36
C LEU A 49 2.89 -0.26 8.76
N TRP A 50 2.86 0.66 7.80
CA TRP A 50 2.61 2.07 8.07
C TRP A 50 1.19 2.33 8.57
N GLU A 51 0.18 1.66 8.04
CA GLU A 51 -1.22 1.78 8.49
C GLU A 51 -1.39 1.27 9.93
N ILE A 52 -0.65 0.23 10.32
CA ILE A 52 -0.57 -0.20 11.72
C ILE A 52 0.09 0.90 12.58
N VAL A 53 1.12 1.58 12.08
CA VAL A 53 1.71 2.76 12.76
C VAL A 53 0.68 3.89 12.89
N LEU A 54 -0.14 4.13 11.88
CA LEU A 54 -1.23 5.12 11.93
C LEU A 54 -2.18 4.86 13.10
N PHE A 55 -2.53 3.60 13.35
CA PHE A 55 -3.35 3.21 14.48
C PHE A 55 -2.67 3.47 15.83
N PHE A 56 -1.45 2.94 16.03
CA PHE A 56 -0.79 2.99 17.35
C PHE A 56 -0.25 4.38 17.73
N TYR A 57 0.03 5.24 16.76
CA TYR A 57 0.68 6.54 16.99
C TYR A 57 -0.19 7.73 16.58
N VAL A 58 -1.51 7.55 16.54
CA VAL A 58 -2.44 8.59 16.07
C VAL A 58 -2.30 9.92 16.81
N ASP A 59 -2.07 9.91 18.13
CA ASP A 59 -1.91 11.14 18.91
C ASP A 59 -0.62 11.88 18.53
N LYS A 60 0.46 11.12 18.29
CA LYS A 60 1.71 11.68 17.80
C LYS A 60 1.54 12.26 16.39
N ILE A 61 0.84 11.56 15.51
CA ILE A 61 0.55 12.01 14.14
C ILE A 61 -0.25 13.32 14.16
N LYS A 62 -1.28 13.42 15.02
CA LYS A 62 -2.08 14.63 15.23
C LYS A 62 -1.20 15.80 15.69
N ALA A 63 -0.34 15.59 16.70
CA ALA A 63 0.56 16.61 17.19
C ALA A 63 1.58 17.07 16.14
N GLU A 64 2.15 16.14 15.37
CA GLU A 64 3.06 16.43 14.25
C GLU A 64 2.35 17.19 13.13
N PHE A 65 1.14 16.79 12.78
CA PHE A 65 0.30 17.46 11.78
C PHE A 65 0.01 18.91 12.19
N ASP A 66 -0.44 19.16 13.41
CA ASP A 66 -0.72 20.51 13.90
C ASP A 66 0.53 21.40 13.88
N GLY A 67 1.68 20.83 14.23
CA GLY A 67 2.98 21.51 14.15
C GLY A 67 3.37 21.85 12.70
N ARG A 68 3.21 20.91 11.77
CA ARG A 68 3.51 21.11 10.34
C ARG A 68 2.55 22.10 9.69
N LYS A 69 1.25 22.02 9.99
CA LYS A 69 0.22 22.94 9.48
C LYS A 69 0.54 24.39 9.84
N LYS A 70 0.91 24.67 11.09
CA LYS A 70 1.35 26.02 11.52
C LYS A 70 2.57 26.54 10.76
N LYS A 71 3.48 25.66 10.31
CA LYS A 71 4.64 26.05 9.50
C LYS A 71 4.23 26.37 8.06
N VAL A 72 3.36 25.57 7.46
CA VAL A 72 2.82 25.80 6.11
C VAL A 72 2.04 27.11 6.05
N GLU A 73 1.20 27.40 7.05
CA GLU A 73 0.49 28.68 7.17
C GLU A 73 1.42 29.90 7.25
N ARG A 74 2.67 29.70 7.70
CA ARG A 74 3.73 30.72 7.73
C ARG A 74 4.58 30.76 6.46
N GLY A 75 4.17 30.06 5.40
CA GLY A 75 4.84 30.03 4.10
C GLY A 75 5.95 28.99 3.97
N TYR A 76 6.14 28.09 4.94
CA TYR A 76 7.12 27.01 4.83
C TYR A 76 6.55 25.83 4.05
N ILE A 77 7.00 25.65 2.81
CA ILE A 77 6.73 24.45 2.02
C ILE A 77 7.81 23.42 2.38
N GLY A 78 7.52 22.56 3.36
CA GLY A 78 8.44 21.49 3.75
C GLY A 78 8.69 20.51 2.61
N SER A 79 9.84 19.83 2.67
CA SER A 79 10.11 18.68 1.79
C SER A 79 9.11 17.55 2.09
N PHE A 80 8.79 16.73 1.09
CA PHE A 80 8.09 15.47 1.34
C PHE A 80 8.95 14.60 2.27
N PHE A 81 8.33 14.03 3.31
CA PHE A 81 9.03 13.25 4.34
C PHE A 81 9.98 12.18 3.77
N LEU A 82 9.64 11.55 2.64
CA LEU A 82 10.48 10.54 2.01
C LEU A 82 11.89 11.06 1.62
N PHE A 83 12.07 12.36 1.48
CA PHE A 83 13.38 12.98 1.20
C PHE A 83 14.08 13.52 2.44
N GLU A 84 13.51 13.34 3.63
CA GLU A 84 14.19 13.66 4.89
C GLU A 84 15.26 12.59 5.21
N GLU A 85 16.34 13.03 5.85
CA GLU A 85 17.41 12.12 6.27
C GLU A 85 17.01 11.28 7.48
N ALA A 86 17.38 10.00 7.44
CA ALA A 86 17.17 9.07 8.53
C ALA A 86 18.44 8.25 8.78
N SER A 87 18.71 8.00 10.07
CA SER A 87 19.62 6.93 10.49
C SER A 87 18.92 5.57 10.39
N LEU A 88 19.70 4.49 10.35
CA LEU A 88 19.15 3.13 10.35
C LEU A 88 18.32 2.85 11.60
N ALA A 89 18.77 3.31 12.77
CA ALA A 89 18.02 3.16 14.02
C ALA A 89 16.65 3.84 13.96
N GLN A 90 16.57 5.04 13.37
CA GLN A 90 15.30 5.72 13.15
C GLN A 90 14.42 4.96 12.16
N ALA A 91 14.97 4.51 11.03
CA ALA A 91 14.21 3.76 10.02
C ALA A 91 13.64 2.43 10.56
N LEU A 92 14.28 1.80 11.55
CA LEU A 92 13.79 0.60 12.23
C LEU A 92 12.80 0.89 13.37
N THR A 93 12.56 2.16 13.69
CA THR A 93 11.66 2.57 14.77
C THR A 93 10.27 2.90 14.19
N PRO A 94 9.18 2.24 14.63
CA PRO A 94 7.83 2.53 14.13
C PRO A 94 7.44 4.01 14.25
N SER A 95 7.81 4.65 15.37
CA SER A 95 7.51 6.05 15.62
C SER A 95 8.17 7.02 14.63
N PHE A 96 9.22 6.63 13.91
CA PHE A 96 9.81 7.48 12.86
C PHE A 96 8.88 7.61 11.65
N TRP A 97 8.11 6.56 11.36
CA TRP A 97 7.22 6.48 10.20
C TRP A 97 5.89 7.22 10.40
N THR A 98 5.61 7.76 11.60
CA THR A 98 4.47 8.67 11.82
C THR A 98 4.53 9.90 10.92
N GLN A 99 5.73 10.26 10.48
CA GLN A 99 5.99 11.38 9.59
C GLN A 99 5.42 11.19 8.18
N VAL A 100 5.23 9.93 7.71
CA VAL A 100 4.51 9.65 6.46
C VAL A 100 3.09 10.20 6.57
N TRP A 101 2.38 9.80 7.63
CA TRP A 101 1.00 10.18 7.86
C TRP A 101 0.82 11.64 8.22
N SER A 102 1.67 12.21 9.09
CA SER A 102 1.55 13.63 9.44
C SER A 102 1.88 14.57 8.27
N THR A 103 2.73 14.14 7.33
CA THR A 103 2.96 14.85 6.07
C THR A 103 1.80 14.66 5.09
N TYR A 104 1.27 13.44 4.95
CA TYR A 104 0.13 13.17 4.08
C TYR A 104 -1.15 13.87 4.56
N ALA A 105 -1.30 14.02 5.88
CA ALA A 105 -2.39 14.76 6.52
C ALA A 105 -2.48 16.24 6.09
N LEU A 106 -1.38 16.83 5.59
CA LEU A 106 -1.39 18.18 5.02
C LEU A 106 -2.19 18.27 3.71
N VAL A 107 -2.30 17.15 2.98
CA VAL A 107 -3.03 17.04 1.71
C VAL A 107 -4.39 16.37 1.91
N ASP A 108 -4.53 15.42 2.82
CA ASP A 108 -5.85 14.90 3.22
C ASP A 108 -5.90 14.75 4.74
N ARG A 109 -6.70 15.59 5.40
CA ARG A 109 -6.81 15.64 6.87
C ARG A 109 -7.34 14.34 7.49
N SER A 110 -7.87 13.40 6.70
CA SER A 110 -8.36 12.11 7.18
C SER A 110 -7.35 11.38 8.05
N TYR A 111 -6.06 11.47 7.73
CA TYR A 111 -5.00 10.79 8.49
C TYR A 111 -4.72 11.41 9.87
N ALA A 112 -5.26 12.59 10.14
CA ALA A 112 -5.26 13.22 11.46
C ALA A 112 -6.65 13.19 12.13
N ASP A 113 -7.69 12.69 11.45
CA ASP A 113 -9.06 12.62 11.94
C ASP A 113 -9.53 11.16 12.07
N THR A 114 -9.59 10.67 13.31
CA THR A 114 -10.01 9.31 13.68
C THR A 114 -11.48 9.02 13.38
N HIS A 115 -12.29 10.05 13.10
CA HIS A 115 -13.69 9.88 12.70
C HIS A 115 -13.87 9.80 11.18
N SER A 116 -12.79 9.99 10.42
CA SER A 116 -12.85 9.94 8.96
C SER A 116 -12.86 8.51 8.43
N TYR A 117 -13.54 8.31 7.31
CA TYR A 117 -13.45 7.07 6.55
C TYR A 117 -12.01 6.75 6.14
N GLY A 118 -11.23 7.74 5.70
CA GLY A 118 -9.83 7.54 5.30
C GLY A 118 -8.98 6.94 6.42
N TRP A 119 -9.16 7.40 7.66
CA TRP A 119 -8.49 6.77 8.80
C TRP A 119 -8.97 5.32 9.01
N ALA A 120 -10.29 5.10 8.98
CA ALA A 120 -10.87 3.80 9.26
C ALA A 120 -10.52 2.72 8.22
N ILE A 121 -10.52 3.07 6.93
CA ILE A 121 -10.19 2.14 5.85
C ILE A 121 -8.71 1.75 5.89
N ASP A 122 -7.82 2.71 6.10
CA ASP A 122 -6.38 2.45 6.11
C ASP A 122 -5.96 1.60 7.32
N ILE A 123 -6.42 1.90 8.54
CA ILE A 123 -6.13 1.01 9.66
C ILE A 123 -6.73 -0.39 9.45
N GLY A 124 -7.90 -0.46 8.79
CA GLY A 124 -8.55 -1.72 8.42
C GLY A 124 -7.66 -2.53 7.50
N ASN A 125 -7.17 -1.92 6.41
CA ASN A 125 -6.20 -2.51 5.49
C ASN A 125 -4.94 -2.97 6.23
N GLY A 126 -4.40 -2.15 7.13
CA GLY A 126 -3.21 -2.48 7.91
C GLY A 126 -3.33 -3.81 8.65
N PHE A 127 -4.47 -4.03 9.30
CA PHE A 127 -4.72 -5.26 10.06
C PHE A 127 -5.24 -6.43 9.23
N THR A 128 -6.02 -6.19 8.18
CA THR A 128 -6.69 -7.28 7.45
C THR A 128 -6.00 -7.66 6.14
N MET A 129 -5.16 -6.81 5.54
CA MET A 129 -4.52 -7.08 4.25
C MET A 129 -3.05 -7.49 4.37
N LEU A 130 -2.37 -7.23 5.50
CA LEU A 130 -0.96 -7.60 5.67
C LEU A 130 -0.73 -9.11 5.49
N VAL A 131 -1.47 -9.93 6.24
CA VAL A 131 -1.32 -11.39 6.21
C VAL A 131 -1.79 -11.97 4.87
N PRO A 132 -2.97 -11.63 4.33
CA PRO A 132 -3.36 -12.08 2.99
C PRO A 132 -2.36 -11.71 1.90
N SER A 133 -1.74 -10.52 1.99
CA SER A 133 -0.74 -10.10 1.00
C SER A 133 0.50 -10.97 1.01
N LEU A 134 1.01 -11.31 2.20
CA LEU A 134 2.14 -12.23 2.35
C LEU A 134 1.78 -13.64 1.87
N ILE A 135 0.60 -14.14 2.24
CA ILE A 135 0.10 -15.44 1.79
C ILE A 135 0.00 -15.48 0.26
N PHE A 136 -0.59 -14.44 -0.35
CA PHE A 136 -0.73 -14.38 -1.80
C PHE A 136 0.63 -14.27 -2.50
N ALA A 137 1.53 -13.44 -1.98
CA ALA A 137 2.88 -13.25 -2.53
C ALA A 137 3.67 -14.57 -2.56
N VAL A 138 3.65 -15.32 -1.46
CA VAL A 138 4.31 -16.63 -1.36
C VAL A 138 3.55 -17.70 -2.15
N GLY A 139 2.21 -17.65 -2.15
CA GLY A 139 1.35 -18.62 -2.82
C GLY A 139 1.48 -18.62 -4.34
N MET A 140 1.79 -17.47 -4.96
CA MET A 140 2.10 -17.43 -6.40
C MET A 140 3.33 -18.28 -6.77
N THR A 141 4.29 -18.42 -5.84
CA THR A 141 5.52 -19.19 -6.03
C THR A 141 5.38 -20.62 -5.56
N LEU A 142 4.92 -20.86 -4.32
CA LEU A 142 4.79 -22.22 -3.79
C LEU A 142 3.59 -22.99 -4.37
N GLN A 143 2.59 -22.30 -4.90
CA GLN A 143 1.41 -22.89 -5.55
C GLN A 143 0.76 -23.97 -4.66
N GLU A 144 0.45 -25.15 -5.23
CA GLU A 144 -0.13 -26.30 -4.53
C GLU A 144 0.72 -26.81 -3.35
N LYS A 145 2.02 -26.46 -3.26
CA LYS A 145 2.85 -26.80 -2.09
C LYS A 145 2.43 -26.00 -0.84
N LEU A 146 1.84 -24.82 -1.02
CA LEU A 146 1.32 -24.01 0.08
C LEU A 146 -0.15 -24.33 0.35
N MET A 147 -1.01 -24.23 -0.66
CA MET A 147 -2.45 -24.48 -0.55
C MET A 147 -3.11 -24.64 -1.93
N PRO A 148 -4.34 -25.21 -1.99
CA PRO A 148 -5.08 -25.35 -3.24
C PRO A 148 -5.34 -23.99 -3.91
N ALA A 149 -5.27 -23.95 -5.25
CA ALA A 149 -5.49 -22.74 -6.04
C ALA A 149 -6.77 -21.98 -5.63
N ARG A 150 -7.88 -22.70 -5.45
CA ARG A 150 -9.17 -22.11 -5.04
C ARG A 150 -9.10 -21.39 -3.70
N VAL A 151 -8.36 -21.92 -2.73
CA VAL A 151 -8.21 -21.30 -1.41
C VAL A 151 -7.40 -20.00 -1.53
N LEU A 152 -6.27 -20.05 -2.26
CA LEU A 152 -5.47 -18.85 -2.51
C LEU A 152 -6.27 -17.78 -3.26
N GLY A 153 -7.03 -18.20 -4.28
CA GLY A 153 -7.91 -17.32 -5.05
C GLY A 153 -9.00 -16.68 -4.18
N ILE A 154 -9.63 -17.41 -3.26
CA ILE A 154 -10.62 -16.82 -2.33
C ILE A 154 -9.96 -15.78 -1.42
N ILE A 155 -8.80 -16.09 -0.83
CA ILE A 155 -8.04 -15.15 0.02
C ILE A 155 -7.68 -13.89 -0.78
N GLY A 156 -7.16 -14.06 -1.98
CA GLY A 156 -6.83 -12.96 -2.89
C GLY A 156 -8.06 -12.13 -3.24
N LEU A 157 -9.16 -12.77 -3.62
CA LEU A 157 -10.38 -12.08 -4.03
C LEU A 157 -10.89 -11.15 -2.92
N PHE A 158 -10.97 -11.62 -1.67
CA PHE A 158 -11.37 -10.78 -0.55
C PHE A 158 -10.39 -9.63 -0.30
N SER A 159 -9.09 -9.91 -0.28
CA SER A 159 -8.08 -8.89 0.03
C SER A 159 -7.98 -7.82 -1.07
N PHE A 160 -7.94 -8.22 -2.35
CA PHE A 160 -7.87 -7.29 -3.46
C PHE A 160 -9.17 -6.52 -3.64
N TYR A 161 -10.33 -7.16 -3.43
CA TYR A 161 -11.61 -6.46 -3.45
C TYR A 161 -11.71 -5.40 -2.35
N GLN A 162 -11.25 -5.71 -1.12
CA GLN A 162 -11.19 -4.73 -0.04
C GLN A 162 -10.37 -3.50 -0.44
N GLY A 163 -9.15 -3.70 -0.95
CA GLY A 163 -8.29 -2.59 -1.40
C GLY A 163 -8.92 -1.76 -2.54
N PHE A 164 -9.48 -2.44 -3.55
CA PHE A 164 -10.14 -1.77 -4.68
C PHE A 164 -11.36 -0.97 -4.23
N TYR A 165 -12.31 -1.63 -3.56
CA TYR A 165 -13.56 -1.00 -3.14
C TYR A 165 -13.31 0.09 -2.10
N GLY A 166 -12.36 -0.15 -1.18
CA GLY A 166 -11.89 0.83 -0.21
C GLY A 166 -11.41 2.12 -0.87
N THR A 167 -10.62 1.98 -1.94
CA THR A 167 -10.10 3.10 -2.75
C THR A 167 -11.20 3.81 -3.53
N VAL A 168 -12.17 3.08 -4.09
CA VAL A 168 -13.34 3.67 -4.76
C VAL A 168 -14.11 4.56 -3.79
N LEU A 169 -14.41 4.06 -2.59
CA LEU A 169 -15.10 4.82 -1.56
C LEU A 169 -14.29 6.03 -1.07
N TYR A 170 -12.96 5.91 -0.99
CA TYR A 170 -12.08 7.04 -0.69
C TYR A 170 -12.24 8.14 -1.73
N PHE A 171 -12.18 7.82 -3.03
CA PHE A 171 -12.37 8.82 -4.09
C PHE A 171 -13.79 9.41 -4.08
N MET A 172 -14.81 8.59 -3.83
CA MET A 172 -16.19 9.10 -3.68
C MET A 172 -16.27 10.10 -2.53
N GLN A 173 -15.70 9.77 -1.37
CA GLN A 173 -15.67 10.68 -0.22
C GLN A 173 -14.90 11.97 -0.54
N TYR A 174 -13.71 11.85 -1.15
CA TYR A 174 -12.86 12.97 -1.51
C TYR A 174 -13.59 13.93 -2.46
N CYS A 175 -14.31 13.38 -3.44
CA CYS A 175 -15.06 14.14 -4.43
C CYS A 175 -16.35 14.77 -3.89
N VAL A 176 -17.16 14.01 -3.16
CA VAL A 176 -18.43 14.49 -2.59
C VAL A 176 -18.19 15.66 -1.64
N HIS A 177 -17.15 15.59 -0.82
CA HIS A 177 -16.82 16.65 0.13
C HIS A 177 -15.91 17.72 -0.45
N ARG A 178 -15.52 17.63 -1.73
CA ARG A 178 -14.63 18.57 -2.41
C ARG A 178 -13.35 18.86 -1.62
N ARG A 179 -12.72 17.81 -1.07
CA ARG A 179 -11.59 17.92 -0.14
C ARG A 179 -10.39 18.66 -0.70
N TRP A 180 -10.28 18.76 -2.03
CA TRP A 180 -9.28 19.61 -2.69
C TRP A 180 -9.37 21.10 -2.33
N ASN A 181 -10.47 21.55 -1.72
CA ASN A 181 -10.63 22.92 -1.22
C ASN A 181 -10.21 23.10 0.24
N ASP A 182 -10.00 22.01 0.99
CA ASP A 182 -9.82 22.05 2.46
C ASP A 182 -8.36 22.29 2.88
N HIS A 183 -7.46 22.33 1.90
CA HIS A 183 -6.03 22.51 2.09
C HIS A 183 -5.50 23.51 1.06
N GLY A 184 -4.45 24.25 1.43
CA GLY A 184 -3.79 25.21 0.54
C GLY A 184 -2.89 24.54 -0.50
N SER A 185 -3.14 23.27 -0.84
CA SER A 185 -2.27 22.53 -1.77
C SER A 185 -2.51 22.95 -3.22
N THR A 186 -1.45 22.90 -4.01
CA THR A 186 -1.54 23.23 -5.43
C THR A 186 -2.26 22.11 -6.20
N PRO A 187 -2.88 22.41 -7.36
CA PRO A 187 -3.47 21.37 -8.21
C PRO A 187 -2.48 20.26 -8.57
N PHE A 188 -1.19 20.58 -8.72
CA PHE A 188 -0.14 19.61 -8.95
C PHE A 188 0.08 18.67 -7.75
N GLN A 189 0.10 19.20 -6.53
CA GLN A 189 0.20 18.39 -5.30
C GLN A 189 -1.00 17.46 -5.15
N ILE A 190 -2.21 17.95 -5.48
CA ILE A 190 -3.43 17.13 -5.46
C ILE A 190 -3.34 16.02 -6.50
N PHE A 191 -2.98 16.36 -7.74
CA PHE A 191 -2.83 15.38 -8.81
C PHE A 191 -1.80 14.30 -8.43
N SER A 192 -0.62 14.68 -7.96
CA SER A 192 0.44 13.71 -7.61
C SER A 192 0.09 12.87 -6.39
N MET A 193 -0.40 13.49 -5.31
CA MET A 193 -0.59 12.81 -4.01
C MET A 193 -1.95 12.18 -3.81
N VAL A 194 -2.96 12.56 -4.58
CA VAL A 194 -4.30 11.96 -4.49
C VAL A 194 -4.55 11.05 -5.68
N ILE A 195 -4.18 11.44 -6.90
CA ILE A 195 -4.48 10.63 -8.08
C ILE A 195 -3.37 9.62 -8.35
N CYS A 196 -2.13 10.06 -8.53
CA CYS A 196 -1.03 9.15 -8.93
C CYS A 196 -0.69 8.09 -7.87
N THR A 197 -0.78 8.43 -6.58
CA THR A 197 -0.53 7.47 -5.49
C THR A 197 -1.69 6.50 -5.26
N ASN A 198 -2.92 6.85 -5.64
CA ASN A 198 -4.08 5.97 -5.42
C ASN A 198 -4.47 5.15 -6.65
N ILE A 199 -4.02 5.51 -7.85
CA ILE A 199 -4.30 4.72 -9.05
C ILE A 199 -3.71 3.30 -8.97
N ILE A 200 -2.59 3.12 -8.25
CA ILE A 200 -2.00 1.80 -8.02
C ILE A 200 -2.94 0.89 -7.21
N TRP A 201 -3.70 1.46 -6.27
CA TRP A 201 -4.71 0.77 -5.46
C TRP A 201 -6.02 0.50 -6.23
N MET A 202 -6.11 0.96 -7.47
CA MET A 202 -7.17 0.59 -8.39
C MET A 202 -6.70 -0.49 -9.37
N VAL A 203 -5.58 -0.23 -10.05
CA VAL A 203 -5.10 -1.08 -11.16
C VAL A 203 -4.62 -2.45 -10.68
N PHE A 204 -3.76 -2.50 -9.66
CA PHE A 204 -3.19 -3.76 -9.20
C PHE A 204 -4.19 -4.63 -8.44
N PRO A 205 -5.10 -4.07 -7.61
CA PRO A 205 -6.19 -4.86 -7.06
C PRO A 205 -7.12 -5.45 -8.12
N LEU A 206 -7.43 -4.74 -9.22
CA LEU A 206 -8.18 -5.33 -10.33
C LEU A 206 -7.42 -6.50 -10.99
N LEU A 207 -6.10 -6.36 -11.15
CA LEU A 207 -5.24 -7.44 -11.65
C LEU A 207 -5.23 -8.64 -10.69
N GLY A 208 -5.20 -8.39 -9.38
CA GLY A 208 -5.27 -9.40 -8.33
C GLY A 208 -6.63 -10.09 -8.27
N ILE A 209 -7.73 -9.36 -8.46
CA ILE A 209 -9.08 -9.92 -8.61
C ILE A 209 -9.12 -10.82 -9.84
N TYR A 210 -8.58 -10.38 -10.99
CA TYR A 210 -8.49 -11.22 -12.19
C TYR A 210 -7.74 -12.52 -11.90
N ALA A 211 -6.54 -12.45 -11.31
CA ALA A 211 -5.75 -13.63 -10.97
C ALA A 211 -6.51 -14.55 -10.00
N SER A 212 -7.17 -13.96 -9.00
CA SER A 212 -7.99 -14.69 -8.03
C SER A 212 -9.16 -15.43 -8.69
N CYS A 213 -9.87 -14.78 -9.62
CA CYS A 213 -10.93 -15.41 -10.39
C CYS A 213 -10.42 -16.58 -11.23
N GLN A 214 -9.26 -16.44 -11.87
CA GLN A 214 -8.64 -17.55 -12.62
C GLN A 214 -8.30 -18.74 -11.71
N LEU A 215 -7.74 -18.49 -10.52
CA LEU A 215 -7.45 -19.56 -9.55
C LEU A 215 -8.71 -20.26 -9.03
N ILE A 216 -9.84 -19.56 -8.94
CA ILE A 216 -11.12 -20.12 -8.45
C ILE A 216 -11.84 -20.89 -9.55
N LEU A 217 -11.95 -20.28 -10.73
CA LEU A 217 -12.87 -20.68 -11.79
C LEU A 217 -12.21 -21.51 -12.89
N SER A 218 -10.88 -21.57 -12.96
CA SER A 218 -10.22 -22.33 -14.02
C SER A 218 -10.53 -23.83 -13.88
N ASP A 219 -10.96 -24.41 -15.00
CA ASP A 219 -11.08 -25.85 -15.19
C ASP A 219 -9.76 -26.47 -15.69
N ASP A 220 -8.68 -25.68 -15.79
CA ASP A 220 -7.36 -26.17 -16.17
C ASP A 220 -6.85 -27.19 -15.16
N LYS A 221 -6.07 -28.14 -15.67
CA LYS A 221 -5.35 -29.11 -14.83
C LYS A 221 -4.35 -28.43 -13.88
N ASN A 222 -3.89 -27.23 -14.23
CA ASN A 222 -3.04 -26.41 -13.38
C ASN A 222 -3.53 -24.96 -13.37
N PRO A 223 -4.42 -24.58 -12.43
CA PRO A 223 -4.91 -23.21 -12.31
C PRO A 223 -3.81 -22.17 -12.04
N PHE A 224 -2.65 -22.59 -11.50
CA PHE A 224 -1.51 -21.71 -11.25
C PHE A 224 -0.69 -21.38 -12.51
N ALA A 225 -1.02 -21.96 -13.68
CA ALA A 225 -0.33 -21.67 -14.94
C ALA A 225 -0.34 -20.17 -15.30
N ILE A 226 -1.29 -19.39 -14.76
CA ILE A 226 -1.32 -17.93 -14.93
C ILE A 226 -0.10 -17.19 -14.34
N PHE A 227 0.70 -17.86 -13.50
CA PHE A 227 1.92 -17.30 -12.90
C PHE A 227 3.20 -17.91 -13.47
N VAL A 228 3.11 -18.85 -14.41
CA VAL A 228 4.25 -19.53 -15.04
C VAL A 228 4.33 -19.14 -16.52
#